data_AF-A0AAV8Y111-F1
#
_entry.id   AF-A0AAV8Y111-F1
#
_cell.length_a   1.000
_cell.length_b   1.000
_cell.length_c   1.000
_cell.angle_alpha   90.00
_cell.angle_beta   90.00
_cell.angle_gamma   90.00
#
_symmetry.space_group_name_H-M   'P 1'
#
loop_
_entity.id
_entity.type
_entity.pdbx_description
1 polymer ?
#
loop_
_entity_poly.entity_id
_entity_poly.type
_entity_poly.pdbx_seq_one_letter_code
_entity_poly.pdbx_strand_id
1 'polypeptide(L)'
;MPSVKVETQIAGLALIGYGILSAYSIYLTNSSVVITTYLTIVPSIVIASFGLILVFLVLIGCCGIWKKSTCYVESYAAFLLLLAFAQIAFGGYCVITYGSPHQTVDTTNAIDNSIHEFVQNYATNPVPMDKIQTWMKCCGRNNPRIEYGSISNYISSDELPLSCCDRSASYCTVADMHQDKCSQMVSVFTVGTNIIMGWISIIVGATEFPPHLL
;
A
#
# COMPACT_ATOMS: atom_id res chain seq x y z
N MET A 1 -18.19 -12.93 26.13
CA MET A 1 -17.62 -11.63 26.52
C MET A 1 -16.08 -11.56 26.57
N PRO A 2 -15.30 -12.64 26.77
CA PRO A 2 -13.83 -12.58 26.58
C PRO A 2 -13.35 -12.79 25.14
N SER A 3 -14.12 -13.49 24.29
CA SER A 3 -13.75 -13.79 22.89
C SER A 3 -13.67 -12.56 21.98
N VAL A 4 -14.64 -11.63 22.07
CA VAL A 4 -14.75 -10.43 21.22
C VAL A 4 -13.55 -9.47 21.36
N LYS A 5 -12.87 -9.48 22.52
CA LYS A 5 -11.73 -8.58 22.79
C LYS A 5 -10.43 -9.00 22.14
N VAL A 6 -10.25 -10.30 21.87
CA VAL A 6 -8.99 -10.82 21.30
C VAL A 6 -8.98 -10.63 19.79
N GLU A 7 -10.12 -10.82 19.12
CA GLU A 7 -10.26 -10.66 17.67
C GLU A 7 -10.02 -9.21 17.23
N THR A 8 -10.55 -8.23 17.98
CA THR A 8 -10.36 -6.80 17.71
C THR A 8 -8.93 -6.31 17.95
N GLN A 9 -8.19 -6.91 18.89
CA GLN A 9 -6.76 -6.61 19.10
C GLN A 9 -5.88 -7.09 17.94
N ILE A 10 -6.14 -8.31 17.47
CA ILE A 10 -5.40 -8.88 16.33
C ILE A 10 -5.68 -8.06 15.07
N ALA A 11 -6.93 -7.67 14.84
CA ALA A 11 -7.32 -6.79 13.74
C ALA A 11 -6.59 -5.44 13.80
N GLY A 12 -6.58 -4.77 14.97
CA GLY A 12 -5.89 -3.48 15.13
C GLY A 12 -4.40 -3.54 14.81
N LEU A 13 -3.69 -4.55 15.35
CA LEU A 13 -2.26 -4.74 15.06
C LEU A 13 -1.98 -5.09 13.59
N ALA A 14 -2.84 -5.90 12.98
CA ALA A 14 -2.74 -6.25 11.56
C ALA A 14 -2.94 -5.01 10.66
N LEU A 15 -3.90 -4.14 10.98
CA LEU A 15 -4.14 -2.89 10.25
C LEU A 15 -2.94 -1.94 10.34
N ILE A 16 -2.34 -1.80 11.52
CA ILE A 16 -1.12 -0.99 11.70
C ILE A 16 0.02 -1.55 10.83
N GLY A 17 0.31 -2.84 10.96
CA GLY A 17 1.39 -3.48 10.22
C GLY A 17 1.21 -3.38 8.71
N TYR A 18 0.01 -3.69 8.22
CA TYR A 18 -0.31 -3.60 6.80
C TYR A 18 -0.23 -2.16 6.29
N GLY A 19 -0.84 -1.19 6.99
CA GLY A 19 -0.83 0.22 6.60
C GLY A 19 0.58 0.83 6.57
N ILE A 20 1.45 0.47 7.53
CA ILE A 20 2.86 0.93 7.51
C ILE A 20 3.62 0.30 6.34
N LEU A 21 3.47 -1.02 6.14
CA LEU A 21 4.15 -1.73 5.06
C LEU A 21 3.71 -1.22 3.68
N SER A 22 2.42 -1.01 3.47
CA SER A 22 1.89 -0.48 2.22
C SER A 22 2.31 0.98 2.00
N ALA A 23 2.31 1.83 3.03
CA ALA A 23 2.79 3.20 2.94
C ALA A 23 4.27 3.24 2.54
N TYR A 24 5.10 2.41 3.17
CA TYR A 24 6.52 2.30 2.85
C TYR A 24 6.74 1.80 1.41
N SER A 25 6.00 0.77 1.00
CA SER A 25 6.07 0.23 -0.36
C SER A 25 5.68 1.28 -1.40
N ILE A 26 4.55 1.97 -1.20
CA ILE A 26 4.08 3.04 -2.11
C ILE A 26 5.11 4.18 -2.19
N TYR A 27 5.69 4.57 -1.05
CA TYR A 27 6.73 5.60 -1.00
C TYR A 27 7.99 5.21 -1.77
N LEU A 28 8.39 3.94 -1.72
CA LEU A 28 9.56 3.45 -2.46
C LEU A 28 9.30 3.30 -3.96
N THR A 29 8.10 2.89 -4.35
CA THR A 29 7.82 2.50 -5.74
C THR A 29 7.22 3.59 -6.61
N ASN A 30 6.69 4.66 -6.01
CA ASN A 30 6.04 5.75 -6.72
C ASN A 30 6.84 7.05 -6.63
N SER A 31 6.70 7.89 -7.66
CA SER A 31 7.20 9.26 -7.61
C SER A 31 6.39 10.11 -6.63
N SER A 32 7.00 11.18 -6.11
CA SER A 32 6.31 12.15 -5.25
C SER A 32 5.10 12.78 -5.95
N VAL A 33 5.17 12.96 -7.28
CA VAL A 33 4.07 13.48 -8.10
C VAL A 33 2.88 12.53 -8.04
N VAL A 34 3.09 11.23 -8.29
CA VAL A 34 1.99 10.25 -8.21
C VAL A 34 1.39 10.21 -6.80
N ILE A 35 2.23 10.23 -5.76
CA ILE A 35 1.78 10.18 -4.37
C ILE A 35 0.91 11.39 -4.01
N THR A 36 1.33 12.59 -4.40
CA THR A 36 0.68 13.84 -4.01
C THR A 36 -0.53 14.18 -4.86
N THR A 37 -0.48 13.92 -6.17
CA THR A 37 -1.60 14.21 -7.09
C THR A 37 -2.75 13.23 -6.92
N TYR A 38 -2.47 11.95 -6.75
CA TYR A 38 -3.49 10.90 -6.66
C TYR A 38 -3.71 10.39 -5.24
N LEU A 39 -3.06 11.02 -4.25
CA LEU A 39 -3.19 10.72 -2.81
C LEU A 39 -2.97 9.24 -2.47
N THR A 40 -2.13 8.54 -3.23
CA THR A 40 -2.04 7.06 -3.18
C THR A 40 -1.56 6.54 -1.83
N ILE A 41 -0.82 7.33 -1.06
CA ILE A 41 -0.35 6.95 0.28
C ILE A 41 -1.40 7.17 1.38
N VAL A 42 -2.38 8.04 1.15
CA VAL A 42 -3.36 8.45 2.18
C VAL A 42 -4.12 7.24 2.76
N PRO A 43 -4.59 6.27 1.94
CA PRO A 43 -5.29 5.13 2.52
C PRO A 43 -4.46 4.25 3.45
N SER A 44 -3.16 4.13 3.18
CA SER A 44 -2.24 3.39 4.04
C SER A 44 -2.10 4.06 5.41
N ILE A 45 -1.97 5.39 5.44
CA ILE A 45 -1.84 6.17 6.68
C ILE A 45 -3.14 6.13 7.48
N VAL A 46 -4.30 6.24 6.82
CA VAL A 46 -5.61 6.22 7.48
C VAL A 46 -5.88 4.85 8.11
N ILE A 47 -5.58 3.74 7.40
CA ILE A 47 -5.74 2.39 7.97
C ILE A 47 -4.84 2.17 9.17
N ALA A 48 -3.57 2.59 9.09
CA ALA A 48 -2.67 2.49 10.24
C ALA A 48 -3.21 3.30 11.44
N SER A 49 -3.81 4.46 11.18
CA SER A 49 -4.43 5.30 12.21
C SER A 49 -5.65 4.63 12.85
N PHE A 50 -6.54 4.02 12.05
CA PHE A 50 -7.66 3.23 12.59
C PHE A 50 -7.18 2.08 13.45
N GLY A 51 -6.18 1.33 13.00
CA GLY A 51 -5.59 0.25 13.80
C GLY A 51 -5.03 0.75 15.15
N LEU A 52 -4.36 1.90 15.16
CA LEU A 52 -3.83 2.51 16.38
C LEU A 52 -4.95 2.91 17.36
N ILE A 53 -6.03 3.51 16.86
CA ILE A 53 -7.17 3.89 17.69
C ILE A 53 -7.85 2.63 18.25
N LEU A 54 -7.99 1.56 17.46
CA LEU A 54 -8.56 0.29 17.93
C LEU A 54 -7.75 -0.30 19.09
N VAL A 55 -6.43 -0.34 18.96
CA VAL A 55 -5.55 -0.79 20.05
C VAL A 55 -5.75 0.06 21.31
N PHE A 56 -5.84 1.38 21.17
CA PHE A 56 -6.08 2.29 22.30
C PHE A 56 -7.43 2.07 22.98
N LEU A 57 -8.51 1.89 22.20
CA LEU A 57 -9.84 1.61 22.73
C LEU A 57 -9.88 0.30 23.51
N VAL A 58 -9.12 -0.72 23.10
CA VAL A 58 -9.04 -1.97 23.87
C VAL A 58 -8.36 -1.76 25.22
N LEU A 59 -7.33 -0.90 25.31
CA LEU A 59 -6.69 -0.57 26.60
C LEU A 59 -7.70 0.09 27.55
N ILE A 60 -8.52 1.01 27.05
CA ILE A 60 -9.60 1.63 27.83
C ILE A 60 -10.64 0.57 28.27
N GLY A 61 -11.05 -0.29 27.34
CA GLY A 61 -12.01 -1.36 27.62
C GLY A 61 -11.48 -2.43 28.60
N CYS A 62 -10.17 -2.64 28.68
CA CYS A 62 -9.55 -3.51 29.67
C CYS A 62 -9.57 -2.87 31.06
N CYS A 63 -9.15 -1.60 31.16
CA CYS A 63 -9.20 -0.81 32.40
C CYS A 63 -10.62 -0.61 32.94
N GLY A 64 -11.62 -0.49 32.05
CA GLY A 64 -13.04 -0.31 32.41
C GLY A 64 -13.62 -1.51 33.18
N ILE A 65 -13.22 -2.74 32.82
CA ILE A 65 -13.61 -3.95 33.56
C ILE A 65 -13.01 -3.93 34.97
N TRP A 66 -11.73 -3.55 35.08
CA TRP A 66 -11.02 -3.56 36.36
C TRP A 66 -11.59 -2.54 37.36
N LYS A 67 -12.03 -1.38 36.87
CA LYS A 67 -12.58 -0.31 37.73
C LYS A 67 -14.09 -0.42 38.00
N LYS A 68 -14.79 -1.44 37.47
CA LYS A 68 -16.27 -1.61 37.59
C LYS A 68 -17.08 -0.34 37.32
N SER A 69 -16.56 0.56 36.48
CA SER A 69 -17.21 1.85 36.20
C SER A 69 -17.92 1.79 34.86
N THR A 70 -19.26 1.86 34.91
CA THR A 70 -20.16 1.79 33.75
C THR A 70 -19.87 2.88 32.71
N CYS A 71 -19.39 4.05 33.16
CA CYS A 71 -19.06 5.18 32.28
C CYS A 71 -17.97 4.85 31.23
N TYR A 72 -16.97 4.04 31.59
CA TYR A 72 -15.91 3.64 30.65
C TYR A 72 -16.40 2.65 29.60
N VAL A 73 -17.39 1.81 29.94
CA VAL A 73 -17.94 0.80 29.02
C VAL A 73 -18.85 1.47 27.99
N GLU A 74 -19.71 2.39 28.43
CA GLU A 74 -20.59 3.18 27.54
C GLU A 74 -19.78 4.06 26.57
N SER A 75 -18.76 4.76 27.09
CA SER A 75 -17.89 5.59 26.26
C SER A 75 -17.15 4.77 25.21
N TYR A 76 -16.64 3.59 25.58
CA TYR A 76 -16.00 2.66 24.67
C TYR A 76 -16.93 2.23 23.53
N ALA A 77 -18.18 1.87 23.84
CA ALA A 77 -19.16 1.49 22.83
C ALA A 77 -19.49 2.65 21.87
N ALA A 78 -19.61 3.88 22.38
CA ALA A 78 -19.84 5.07 21.55
C ALA A 78 -18.67 5.36 20.60
N PHE A 79 -17.42 5.25 21.06
CA PHE A 79 -16.25 5.45 20.20
C PHE A 79 -16.10 4.37 19.13
N LEU A 80 -16.38 3.11 19.46
CA LEU A 80 -16.39 2.03 18.46
C LEU A 80 -17.44 2.26 17.38
N LEU A 81 -18.65 2.68 17.78
CA LEU A 81 -19.70 2.98 16.81
C LEU A 81 -19.29 4.12 15.87
N LEU A 82 -18.66 5.18 16.41
CA LEU A 82 -18.14 6.28 15.59
C LEU A 82 -17.04 5.81 14.62
N LEU A 83 -16.14 4.95 15.07
CA LEU A 83 -15.10 4.37 14.22
C LEU A 83 -15.67 3.49 13.12
N ALA A 84 -16.67 2.65 13.42
CA ALA A 84 -17.33 1.82 12.44
C ALA A 84 -17.90 2.67 11.28
N PHE A 85 -18.58 3.78 11.60
CA PHE A 85 -19.07 4.70 10.57
C PHE A 85 -17.93 5.36 9.77
N ALA A 86 -16.86 5.79 10.45
CA ALA A 86 -15.71 6.39 9.79
C ALA A 86 -15.02 5.40 8.84
N GLN A 87 -14.85 4.14 9.26
CA GLN A 87 -14.24 3.07 8.46
C GLN A 87 -15.10 2.70 7.24
N ILE A 88 -16.43 2.62 7.38
CA ILE A 88 -17.34 2.35 6.26
C ILE A 88 -17.32 3.50 5.25
N ALA A 89 -17.42 4.75 5.72
CA ALA A 89 -17.37 5.93 4.85
C ALA A 89 -16.02 6.04 4.12
N PHE A 90 -14.92 5.87 4.84
CA PHE A 90 -13.58 5.89 4.29
C PHE A 90 -13.32 4.75 3.29
N GLY A 91 -13.79 3.54 3.63
CA GLY A 91 -13.64 2.38 2.76
C GLY A 91 -14.44 2.52 1.47
N GLY A 92 -15.68 3.04 1.55
CA GLY A 92 -16.49 3.39 0.39
C GLY A 92 -15.82 4.42 -0.50
N TYR A 93 -15.24 5.48 0.09
CA TYR A 93 -14.43 6.46 -0.65
C TYR A 93 -13.28 5.78 -1.41
N CYS A 94 -12.51 4.91 -0.76
CA CYS A 94 -11.40 4.22 -1.42
C CYS A 94 -11.85 3.33 -2.58
N VAL A 95 -12.89 2.52 -2.39
CA VAL A 95 -13.40 1.63 -3.45
C VAL A 95 -13.93 2.44 -4.64
N ILE A 96 -14.65 3.53 -4.39
CA ILE A 96 -15.20 4.38 -5.46
C ILE A 96 -14.09 5.13 -6.19
N THR A 97 -13.18 5.77 -5.46
CA THR A 97 -12.12 6.59 -6.05
C THR A 97 -11.12 5.72 -6.80
N TYR A 98 -10.54 4.71 -6.17
CA TYR A 98 -9.49 3.89 -6.81
C TYR A 98 -10.04 2.78 -7.70
N GLY A 99 -11.32 2.40 -7.55
CA GLY A 99 -12.01 1.49 -8.48
C GLY A 99 -12.60 2.20 -9.70
N SER A 100 -12.63 3.54 -9.72
CA SER A 100 -13.09 4.29 -10.89
C SER A 100 -12.15 4.07 -12.08
N PRO A 101 -12.67 3.72 -13.27
CA PRO A 101 -11.84 3.55 -14.47
C PRO A 101 -11.04 4.81 -14.82
N HIS A 102 -11.64 5.99 -14.65
CA HIS A 102 -10.99 7.26 -14.94
C HIS A 102 -9.76 7.48 -14.03
N GLN A 103 -9.96 7.39 -12.71
CA GLN A 103 -8.89 7.54 -11.74
C GLN A 103 -7.79 6.49 -11.93
N THR A 104 -8.19 5.25 -12.22
CA THR A 104 -7.27 4.13 -12.45
C THR A 104 -6.38 4.40 -13.66
N VAL A 105 -6.97 4.84 -14.78
CA VAL A 105 -6.23 5.17 -16.00
C VAL A 105 -5.27 6.33 -15.77
N ASP A 106 -5.72 7.42 -15.14
CA ASP A 106 -4.86 8.58 -14.87
C ASP A 106 -3.67 8.22 -13.98
N THR A 107 -3.94 7.49 -12.88
CA THR A 107 -2.90 7.05 -11.93
C THR A 107 -1.91 6.10 -12.63
N THR A 108 -2.40 5.17 -13.44
CA THR A 108 -1.57 4.22 -14.19
C THR A 108 -0.67 4.93 -15.21
N ASN A 109 -1.22 5.90 -15.94
CA ASN A 109 -0.46 6.71 -16.89
C ASN A 109 0.62 7.54 -16.20
N ALA A 110 0.32 8.16 -15.05
CA ALA A 110 1.29 8.92 -14.29
C ALA A 110 2.41 8.04 -13.71
N ILE A 111 2.08 6.83 -13.28
CA ILE A 111 3.07 5.82 -12.86
C ILE A 111 3.94 5.43 -14.05
N ASP A 112 3.36 5.10 -15.20
CA ASP A 112 4.10 4.70 -16.40
C ASP A 112 5.05 5.81 -16.89
N ASN A 113 4.61 7.07 -16.84
CA ASN A 113 5.48 8.23 -17.10
C ASN A 113 6.61 8.36 -16.07
N SER A 114 6.33 8.16 -14.78
CA SER A 114 7.36 8.19 -13.74
C SER A 114 8.41 7.08 -13.93
N ILE A 115 7.97 5.86 -14.27
CA ILE A 115 8.87 4.76 -14.61
C ILE A 115 9.71 5.11 -15.83
N HIS A 116 9.12 5.71 -16.87
CA HIS A 116 9.86 6.16 -18.03
C HIS A 116 10.98 7.15 -17.65
N GLU A 117 10.66 8.16 -16.83
CA GLU A 117 11.63 9.15 -16.36
C GLU A 117 12.75 8.52 -15.52
N PHE A 118 12.41 7.57 -14.64
CA PHE A 118 13.41 6.85 -13.85
C PHE A 118 14.35 6.00 -14.71
N VAL A 119 13.83 5.37 -15.77
CA VAL A 119 14.66 4.66 -16.76
C VAL A 119 15.57 5.66 -17.47
N GLN A 120 15.03 6.75 -18.03
CA GLN A 120 15.79 7.77 -18.77
C GLN A 120 16.91 8.40 -17.93
N ASN A 121 16.69 8.59 -16.63
CA ASN A 121 17.66 9.16 -15.71
C ASN A 121 18.59 8.13 -15.06
N TYR A 122 18.49 6.85 -15.42
CA TYR A 122 19.20 5.76 -14.75
C TYR A 122 20.73 5.96 -14.73
N ALA A 123 21.32 6.49 -15.81
CA ALA A 123 22.75 6.76 -15.90
C ALA A 123 23.25 7.77 -14.86
N THR A 124 22.39 8.73 -14.46
CA THR A 124 22.72 9.77 -13.49
C THR A 124 22.30 9.38 -12.08
N ASN A 125 21.18 8.66 -11.94
CA ASN A 125 20.64 8.24 -10.66
C ASN A 125 19.91 6.88 -10.79
N PRO A 126 20.60 5.76 -10.58
CA PRO A 126 20.01 4.42 -10.71
C PRO A 126 19.11 4.06 -9.52
N VAL A 127 19.27 4.71 -8.37
CA VAL A 127 18.68 4.32 -7.08
C VAL A 127 17.15 4.16 -7.10
N PRO A 128 16.34 5.07 -7.68
CA PRO A 128 14.89 4.93 -7.69
C PRO A 128 14.44 3.70 -8.48
N MET A 129 15.02 3.49 -9.65
CA MET A 129 14.70 2.37 -10.54
C MET A 129 15.18 1.04 -9.93
N ASP A 130 16.39 0.99 -9.37
CA ASP A 130 16.92 -0.19 -8.69
C ASP A 130 16.02 -0.66 -7.54
N LYS A 131 15.51 0.29 -6.75
CA LYS A 131 14.58 0.02 -5.67
C LYS A 131 13.27 -0.57 -6.19
N ILE A 132 12.70 0.02 -7.24
CA ILE A 132 11.47 -0.47 -7.86
C ILE A 132 11.67 -1.89 -8.38
N GLN A 133 12.72 -2.12 -9.17
CA GLN A 133 13.01 -3.42 -9.79
C GLN A 133 13.24 -4.51 -8.74
N THR A 134 13.99 -4.19 -7.69
CA THR A 134 14.26 -5.14 -6.60
C THR A 134 13.02 -5.44 -5.77
N TRP A 135 12.22 -4.41 -5.46
CA TRP A 135 11.04 -4.52 -4.60
C TRP A 135 9.86 -5.20 -5.30
N MET A 136 9.64 -4.84 -6.57
CA MET A 136 8.52 -5.31 -7.37
C MET A 136 8.86 -6.51 -8.25
N LYS A 137 10.13 -6.94 -8.27
CA LYS A 137 10.61 -8.05 -9.10
C LYS A 137 10.22 -7.86 -10.56
N CYS A 138 10.57 -6.71 -11.10
CA CYS A 138 10.24 -6.26 -12.45
C CYS A 138 11.49 -5.67 -13.13
N CYS A 139 11.46 -5.48 -14.45
CA CYS A 139 12.58 -4.90 -15.18
C CYS A 139 12.11 -3.88 -16.23
N GLY A 140 12.63 -2.66 -16.16
CA GLY A 140 12.35 -1.56 -17.10
C GLY A 140 10.88 -1.18 -17.24
N ARG A 141 10.55 -0.43 -18.30
CA ARG A 141 9.18 0.00 -18.62
C ARG A 141 8.52 -0.95 -19.61
N ASN A 142 9.10 -1.11 -20.79
CA ASN A 142 8.52 -1.89 -21.89
C ASN A 142 9.52 -2.83 -22.55
N ASN A 143 10.70 -2.32 -22.90
CA ASN A 143 11.76 -3.12 -23.51
C ASN A 143 13.10 -2.77 -22.84
N PRO A 144 13.44 -3.47 -21.73
CA PRO A 144 14.64 -3.18 -20.94
C PRO A 144 15.92 -3.17 -21.78
N ARG A 145 16.04 -4.10 -22.74
CA ARG A 145 17.22 -4.19 -23.61
C ARG A 145 17.44 -2.92 -24.42
N ILE A 146 16.39 -2.39 -25.04
CA ILE A 146 16.48 -1.16 -25.83
C ILE A 146 16.63 0.06 -24.92
N GLU A 147 15.83 0.10 -23.84
CA GLU A 147 15.83 1.19 -22.86
C GLU A 147 17.22 1.38 -22.25
N TYR A 148 17.77 0.37 -21.58
CA TYR A 148 19.08 0.49 -20.94
C TYR A 148 20.24 0.58 -21.94
N GLY A 149 20.13 -0.11 -23.10
CA GLY A 149 21.12 -0.02 -24.17
C GLY A 149 21.22 1.37 -24.81
N SER A 150 20.18 2.21 -24.69
CA SER A 150 20.19 3.59 -25.21
C SER A 150 20.71 4.64 -24.23
N ILE A 151 20.83 4.29 -22.94
CA ILE A 151 21.00 5.27 -21.86
C ILE A 151 22.44 5.33 -21.30
N SER A 152 23.33 4.36 -21.57
CA SER A 152 24.75 4.50 -21.20
C SER A 152 25.72 3.46 -21.80
N ASN A 153 27.02 3.72 -21.63
CA ASN A 153 28.22 2.90 -21.85
C ASN A 153 28.24 1.54 -21.09
N TYR A 154 27.12 0.81 -21.00
CA TYR A 154 27.11 -0.61 -20.64
C TYR A 154 27.67 -1.36 -21.86
N ILE A 155 28.98 -1.64 -21.86
CA ILE A 155 29.71 -2.24 -22.99
C ILE A 155 29.34 -3.72 -23.10
N SER A 156 28.13 -3.96 -23.58
CA SER A 156 27.67 -5.05 -24.43
C SER A 156 26.14 -4.95 -24.42
N SER A 157 25.53 -4.98 -25.60
CA SER A 157 24.10 -4.76 -25.86
C SER A 157 23.12 -5.70 -25.15
N ASP A 158 23.60 -6.55 -24.24
CA ASP A 158 22.84 -7.57 -23.53
C ASP A 158 23.02 -7.53 -22.00
N GLU A 159 23.75 -6.56 -21.43
CA GLU A 159 23.84 -6.36 -19.98
C GLU A 159 22.75 -5.41 -19.45
N LEU A 160 22.10 -5.83 -18.36
CA LEU A 160 21.04 -5.11 -17.66
C LEU A 160 21.50 -4.72 -16.24
N PRO A 161 20.81 -3.76 -15.59
CA PRO A 161 20.97 -3.52 -14.16
C PRO A 161 20.89 -4.81 -13.32
N LEU A 162 21.79 -4.99 -12.35
CA LEU A 162 21.72 -6.15 -11.45
C LEU A 162 20.39 -6.22 -10.68
N SER A 163 19.71 -5.09 -10.49
CA SER A 163 18.37 -4.99 -9.89
C SER A 163 17.25 -5.60 -10.75
N CYS A 164 17.45 -5.78 -12.07
CA CYS A 164 16.55 -6.54 -12.96
C CYS A 164 16.58 -8.05 -12.72
N CYS A 165 17.58 -8.55 -12.00
CA CYS A 165 17.79 -9.96 -11.75
C CYS A 165 17.77 -10.26 -10.25
N ASP A 166 17.70 -11.55 -9.90
CA ASP A 166 17.89 -11.95 -8.52
C ASP A 166 19.34 -11.71 -8.06
N ARG A 167 19.48 -11.35 -6.78
CA ARG A 167 20.76 -10.93 -6.15
C ARG A 167 21.87 -11.99 -6.17
N SER A 168 21.59 -13.22 -6.60
CA SER A 168 22.58 -14.29 -6.75
C SER A 168 23.37 -14.21 -8.06
N ALA A 169 22.95 -13.38 -9.02
CA ALA A 169 23.62 -13.27 -10.32
C ALA A 169 24.82 -12.31 -10.26
N SER A 170 25.99 -12.75 -10.74
CA SER A 170 27.19 -11.90 -10.85
C SER A 170 27.14 -10.94 -12.05
N TYR A 171 26.28 -11.23 -13.02
CA TYR A 171 25.96 -10.44 -14.20
C TYR A 171 24.47 -10.65 -14.52
N CYS A 172 23.81 -9.66 -15.11
CA CYS A 172 22.37 -9.73 -15.43
C CYS A 172 22.18 -9.59 -16.94
N THR A 173 21.57 -10.61 -17.55
CA THR A 173 21.25 -10.63 -18.99
C THR A 173 19.74 -10.65 -19.21
N VAL A 174 19.31 -10.46 -20.46
CA VAL A 174 17.91 -10.57 -20.86
C VAL A 174 17.31 -11.97 -20.59
N ALA A 175 18.14 -13.02 -20.52
CA ALA A 175 17.68 -14.37 -20.22
C ALA A 175 17.30 -14.55 -18.73
N ASP A 176 17.95 -13.80 -17.84
CA ASP A 176 17.83 -13.95 -16.38
C ASP A 176 16.95 -12.86 -15.75
N MET A 177 16.45 -11.92 -16.55
CA MET A 177 15.71 -10.76 -16.07
C MET A 177 14.31 -11.14 -15.57
N HIS A 178 13.81 -10.34 -14.63
CA HIS A 178 12.40 -10.31 -14.27
C HIS A 178 11.54 -9.98 -15.51
N GLN A 179 10.54 -10.83 -15.78
CA GLN A 179 9.72 -10.74 -16.99
C GLN A 179 8.63 -9.66 -16.90
N ASP A 180 8.28 -9.26 -15.69
CA ASP A 180 7.21 -8.29 -15.46
C ASP A 180 7.69 -6.86 -15.71
N LYS A 181 6.80 -6.05 -16.29
CA LYS A 181 7.02 -4.62 -16.53
C LYS A 181 6.84 -3.83 -15.24
N CYS A 182 7.77 -2.94 -14.92
CA CYS A 182 7.68 -2.17 -13.68
C CYS A 182 6.49 -1.20 -13.67
N SER A 183 6.13 -0.59 -14.80
CA SER A 183 4.94 0.27 -14.86
C SER A 183 3.68 -0.50 -14.52
N GLN A 184 3.50 -1.69 -15.10
CA GLN A 184 2.36 -2.56 -14.81
C GLN A 184 2.34 -3.01 -13.34
N MET A 185 3.46 -3.52 -12.82
CA MET A 185 3.51 -4.04 -11.45
C MET A 185 3.26 -2.96 -10.41
N VAL A 186 3.87 -1.77 -10.58
CA VAL A 186 3.66 -0.64 -9.66
C VAL A 186 2.23 -0.13 -9.74
N SER A 187 1.62 -0.05 -10.93
CA SER A 187 0.23 0.38 -11.08
C SER A 187 -0.75 -0.60 -10.43
N VAL A 188 -0.62 -1.91 -10.71
CA VAL A 188 -1.47 -2.95 -10.12
C VAL A 188 -1.33 -2.94 -8.60
N PHE A 189 -0.11 -2.85 -8.08
CA PHE A 189 0.13 -2.80 -6.65
C PHE A 189 -0.47 -1.54 -6.00
N THR A 190 -0.23 -0.37 -6.57
CA THR A 190 -0.65 0.91 -5.99
C THR A 190 -2.17 1.05 -6.00
N VAL A 191 -2.81 0.78 -7.14
CA VAL A 191 -4.27 0.86 -7.27
C VAL A 191 -4.94 -0.29 -6.49
N GLY A 192 -4.45 -1.51 -6.67
CA GLY A 192 -5.00 -2.70 -6.03
C GLY A 192 -4.94 -2.63 -4.51
N THR A 193 -3.80 -2.23 -3.93
CA THR A 193 -3.65 -2.08 -2.47
C THR A 193 -4.62 -1.03 -1.92
N ASN A 194 -4.83 0.08 -2.63
CA ASN A 194 -5.80 1.10 -2.20
C ASN A 194 -7.26 0.62 -2.23
N ILE A 195 -7.64 -0.16 -3.24
CA ILE A 195 -8.97 -0.80 -3.30
C ILE A 195 -9.11 -1.84 -2.19
N ILE A 196 -8.11 -2.69 -1.98
CA ILE A 196 -8.09 -3.72 -0.94
C ILE A 196 -8.25 -3.09 0.44
N MET A 197 -7.54 -2.00 0.71
CA MET A 197 -7.70 -1.22 1.95
C MET A 197 -9.14 -0.71 2.12
N GLY A 198 -9.77 -0.26 1.03
CA GLY A 198 -11.19 0.10 1.05
C GLY A 198 -12.09 -1.03 1.54
N TRP A 199 -11.93 -2.23 0.97
CA TRP A 199 -12.70 -3.41 1.38
C TRP A 199 -12.41 -3.87 2.80
N ILE A 200 -11.13 -3.89 3.21
CA ILE A 200 -10.73 -4.21 4.59
C ILE A 200 -11.43 -3.25 5.55
N SER A 201 -11.41 -1.94 5.27
CA SER A 201 -12.03 -0.93 6.12
C SER A 201 -13.55 -1.12 6.24
N ILE A 202 -14.25 -1.44 5.14
CA ILE A 202 -15.70 -1.73 5.19
C ILE A 202 -15.99 -2.97 6.04
N ILE A 203 -15.23 -4.04 5.84
CA ILE A 203 -15.43 -5.31 6.56
C ILE A 203 -15.20 -5.11 8.06
N VAL A 204 -14.09 -4.47 8.44
CA VAL A 204 -13.78 -4.20 9.86
C VAL A 204 -14.87 -3.33 10.48
N GLY A 205 -15.29 -2.26 9.80
CA GLY A 205 -16.33 -1.37 10.31
C GLY A 205 -17.68 -2.07 10.48
N ALA A 206 -18.03 -2.98 9.56
CA ALA A 206 -19.24 -3.79 9.69
C ALA A 206 -19.16 -4.76 10.89
N THR A 207 -17.99 -5.33 11.19
CA THR A 207 -17.81 -6.20 12.37
C THR A 207 -17.83 -5.45 13.70
N GLU A 208 -17.49 -4.16 13.69
CA GLU A 208 -17.56 -3.29 14.87
C GLU A 208 -18.99 -2.79 15.14
N PHE A 209 -19.89 -2.88 14.16
CA PHE A 209 -21.26 -2.37 14.28
C PHE A 209 -22.08 -3.20 15.28
N PRO A 210 -22.75 -2.57 16.28
CA PRO A 210 -23.47 -3.32 17.30
C PRO A 210 -24.69 -4.06 16.73
N PRO A 211 -24.83 -5.37 16.98
CA PRO A 211 -25.93 -6.17 16.41
C PRO A 211 -27.32 -5.84 16.99
N HIS A 212 -27.41 -5.09 18.08
CA HIS A 212 -28.70 -4.67 18.68
C HIS A 212 -29.31 -3.43 18.01
N LEU A 213 -28.64 -2.85 17.01
CA LEU A 213 -29.10 -1.74 16.17
C LEU A 213 -29.52 -2.17 14.76
N LEU A 214 -29.55 -3.49 14.49
CA LEU A 214 -30.05 -4.13 13.27
C LEU A 214 -31.35 -4.89 13.59
#